data_AF-A0A2Z6QI12-F1
#
_entry.id   AF-A0A2Z6QI12-F1
#
_cell.length_a   1.000
_cell.length_b   1.000
_cell.length_c   1.000
_cell.angle_alpha   90.00
_cell.angle_beta   90.00
_cell.angle_gamma   90.00
#
_symmetry.space_group_name_H-M   'P 1'
#
loop_
_entity.id
_entity.type
_entity.pdbx_description
1 polymer ?
#
loop_
_entity_poly.entity_id
_entity_poly.type
_entity_poly.pdbx_seq_one_letter_code
_entity_poly.pdbx_strand_id
1 'polypeptide(L)'
;MDNSTDNSYPGQNFLISYLKKQSTVTYRGFLTSYRNNIITLLSSYPDKTDLDNIWANNFLNEVKKIFMDKEIFKTLNDKLILERVQHKKFFQIYWMQLIKEYNYKNISPNLLYCYDILCELKNKPYSYLFYKYTDNSDYFKYSRDPIDLFTINSRLENNEYSDIDEFENDIRLIFHNCFTNNNEESEIYYLGKALECAFNKKWIENPQIKQKEKLKRNFIDDKNNLSIDFKKQKLDCYTKIANDIALVYNDIIAGNIISFKKILKKTLISRSRMSLLTANEPVLQAIVELLLPLEFRVPELCLIMNNTAKKGHGKFGFVDVFVLGNKTKRNYVCLELKYISLVGLLKNINGKQSKIPSANNLRELDEIIENEDEESLLRRQYTHYVKETNEYKQTTIGEILNNGISQLKKYMNTIAKGKANNSEGLCDERVKVTNSDSNKLIGFIIIAIGFHRIIWKSINEMQINYRYDKIK
;
A
#
# COMPACT_ATOMS: atom_id res chain seq x y z
N MET A 1 0.79 -54.85 51.16
CA MET A 1 1.07 -54.27 49.82
C MET A 1 -0.10 -53.36 49.51
N ASP A 2 0.10 -52.05 49.58
CA ASP A 2 -0.82 -51.08 48.96
C ASP A 2 0.06 -50.03 48.27
N ASN A 3 0.34 -50.28 46.99
CA ASN A 3 1.01 -49.35 46.10
C ASN A 3 -0.04 -48.33 45.63
N SER A 4 -0.29 -47.27 46.41
CA SER A 4 -0.93 -46.07 45.86
C SER A 4 0.16 -45.20 45.23
N THR A 5 0.45 -45.42 43.95
CA THR A 5 1.21 -44.46 43.16
C THR A 5 0.48 -43.12 43.20
N ASP A 6 1.06 -42.17 43.94
CA ASP A 6 0.59 -40.80 44.00
C ASP A 6 0.81 -40.19 42.60
N ASN A 7 -0.22 -40.25 41.76
CA ASN A 7 -0.20 -39.65 40.43
C ASN A 7 -0.17 -38.13 40.59
N SER A 8 1.04 -37.61 40.75
CA SER A 8 1.34 -36.18 40.75
C SER A 8 1.01 -35.60 39.37
N TYR A 9 0.15 -34.58 39.35
CA TYR A 9 -0.25 -33.87 38.13
C TYR A 9 0.13 -32.38 38.22
N PRO A 10 0.26 -31.69 37.07
CA PRO A 10 0.66 -30.28 37.06
C PRO A 10 -0.28 -29.40 37.91
N GLY A 11 0.27 -28.69 38.89
CA GLY A 11 -0.49 -27.76 39.73
C GLY A 11 -1.24 -28.36 40.93
N GLN A 12 -1.02 -29.65 41.24
CA GLN A 12 -1.60 -30.30 42.42
C GLN A 12 -1.29 -29.53 43.73
N ASN A 13 -0.08 -29.03 43.89
CA ASN A 13 0.35 -28.23 45.04
C ASN A 13 -0.51 -26.96 45.24
N PHE A 14 -0.91 -26.28 44.16
CA PHE A 14 -1.74 -25.08 44.22
C PHE A 14 -3.17 -25.41 44.67
N LEU A 15 -3.74 -26.51 44.18
CA LEU A 15 -5.04 -27.01 44.63
C LEU A 15 -5.02 -27.36 46.12
N ILE A 16 -4.02 -28.14 46.57
CA ILE A 16 -3.87 -28.50 47.99
C ILE A 16 -3.71 -27.25 48.86
N SER A 17 -2.90 -26.28 48.41
CA SER A 17 -2.68 -25.02 49.14
C SER A 17 -3.96 -24.20 49.27
N TYR A 18 -4.77 -24.13 48.20
CA TYR A 18 -6.06 -23.44 48.21
C TYR A 18 -7.06 -24.11 49.16
N LEU A 19 -7.20 -25.43 49.08
CA LEU A 19 -8.15 -26.20 49.87
C LEU A 19 -7.84 -26.15 51.38
N LYS A 20 -6.57 -26.03 51.77
CA LYS A 20 -6.14 -25.92 53.17
C LYS A 20 -6.31 -24.52 53.78
N LYS A 21 -6.52 -23.47 52.97
CA LYS A 21 -6.49 -22.06 53.42
C LYS A 21 -7.85 -21.41 53.65
N GLN A 22 -8.96 -21.95 53.12
CA GLN A 22 -10.25 -21.24 53.05
C GLN A 22 -11.37 -21.89 53.86
N SER A 23 -12.16 -21.07 54.54
CA SER A 23 -13.40 -21.48 55.24
C SER A 23 -14.56 -21.81 54.28
N THR A 24 -14.55 -21.26 53.06
CA THR A 24 -15.53 -21.56 52.01
C THR A 24 -14.85 -21.75 50.66
N VAL A 25 -14.60 -23.00 50.28
CA VAL A 25 -13.97 -23.36 49.00
C VAL A 25 -14.96 -23.33 47.84
N THR A 26 -14.51 -22.78 46.71
CA THR A 26 -15.21 -22.78 45.40
C THR A 26 -14.20 -23.01 44.27
N TYR A 27 -14.64 -23.61 43.17
CA TYR A 27 -13.76 -23.88 42.04
C TYR A 27 -13.44 -22.59 41.27
N ARG A 28 -14.42 -21.69 41.11
CA ARG A 28 -14.18 -20.36 40.53
C ARG A 28 -13.20 -19.53 41.35
N GLY A 29 -13.32 -19.58 42.69
CA GLY A 29 -12.40 -18.89 43.58
C GLY A 29 -10.96 -19.38 43.44
N PHE A 30 -10.78 -20.69 43.22
CA PHE A 30 -9.48 -21.30 42.96
C PHE A 30 -8.87 -20.75 41.66
N LEU A 31 -9.60 -20.87 40.55
CA LEU A 31 -9.16 -20.40 39.24
C LEU A 31 -8.78 -18.92 39.27
N THR A 32 -9.58 -18.09 39.94
CA THR A 32 -9.32 -16.66 40.03
C THR A 32 -8.06 -16.36 40.87
N SER A 33 -7.88 -17.04 41.99
CA SER A 33 -6.77 -16.78 42.93
C SER A 33 -5.43 -17.29 42.41
N TYR A 34 -5.41 -18.37 41.64
CA TYR A 34 -4.20 -19.02 41.13
C TYR A 34 -3.99 -18.81 39.62
N ARG A 35 -4.70 -17.85 39.01
CA ARG A 35 -4.68 -17.60 37.56
C ARG A 35 -3.27 -17.55 36.95
N ASN A 36 -2.36 -16.79 37.57
CA ASN A 36 -0.99 -16.63 37.08
C ASN A 36 -0.20 -17.94 37.15
N ASN A 37 -0.39 -18.73 38.23
CA ASN A 37 0.22 -20.04 38.38
C ASN A 37 -0.33 -21.02 37.33
N ILE A 38 -1.64 -21.01 37.08
CA ILE A 38 -2.29 -21.87 36.08
C ILE A 38 -1.75 -21.55 34.68
N ILE A 39 -1.56 -20.27 34.33
CA ILE A 39 -0.95 -19.88 33.05
C ILE A 39 0.43 -20.50 32.87
N THR A 40 1.27 -20.46 33.90
CA THR A 40 2.64 -21.04 33.80
C THR A 40 2.64 -22.55 33.62
N LEU A 41 1.57 -23.25 34.03
CA LEU A 41 1.45 -24.70 33.92
C LEU A 41 0.87 -25.16 32.57
N LEU A 42 0.34 -24.25 31.75
CA LEU A 42 -0.26 -24.63 30.47
C LEU A 42 0.72 -25.31 29.49
N SER A 43 2.03 -25.09 29.65
CA SER A 43 3.05 -25.79 28.87
C SER A 43 3.12 -27.29 29.17
N SER A 44 2.67 -27.71 30.36
CA SER A 44 2.68 -29.11 30.81
C SER A 44 1.45 -29.90 30.34
N TYR A 45 0.47 -29.24 29.69
CA TYR A 45 -0.73 -29.90 29.17
C TYR A 45 -0.63 -30.09 27.65
N PRO A 46 -0.57 -31.35 27.15
CA PRO A 46 -0.46 -31.62 25.72
C PRO A 46 -1.73 -31.24 24.96
N ASP A 47 -2.91 -31.49 25.54
CA ASP A 47 -4.21 -31.07 25.02
C ASP A 47 -4.80 -29.96 25.91
N LYS A 48 -5.19 -28.84 25.29
CA LYS A 48 -5.73 -27.65 25.94
C LYS A 48 -7.23 -27.44 25.66
N THR A 49 -7.85 -28.35 24.91
CA THR A 49 -9.25 -28.24 24.48
C THR A 49 -10.24 -28.46 25.63
N ASP A 50 -9.85 -29.24 26.65
CA ASP A 50 -10.74 -29.61 27.77
C ASP A 50 -10.16 -29.32 29.18
N LEU A 51 -9.46 -28.19 29.30
CA LEU A 51 -8.82 -27.79 30.56
C LEU A 51 -9.82 -27.65 31.73
N ASP A 52 -11.05 -27.22 31.45
CA ASP A 52 -12.06 -27.04 32.50
C ASP A 52 -12.43 -28.35 33.18
N ASN A 53 -12.65 -29.43 32.41
CA ASN A 53 -12.97 -30.73 32.97
C ASN A 53 -11.77 -31.32 33.72
N ILE A 54 -10.57 -31.18 33.17
CA ILE A 54 -9.33 -31.68 33.80
C ILE A 54 -9.15 -31.04 35.19
N TRP A 55 -9.22 -29.72 35.27
CA TRP A 55 -9.02 -28.99 36.53
C TRP A 55 -10.17 -29.19 37.52
N ALA A 56 -11.42 -29.30 37.05
CA ALA A 56 -12.56 -29.61 37.91
C ALA A 56 -12.47 -31.03 38.51
N ASN A 57 -12.06 -32.02 37.73
CA ASN A 57 -11.87 -33.39 38.22
C ASN A 57 -10.74 -33.47 39.25
N ASN A 58 -9.62 -32.79 38.99
CA ASN A 58 -8.50 -32.71 39.92
C ASN A 58 -8.90 -32.00 41.22
N PHE A 59 -9.69 -30.91 41.13
CA PHE A 59 -10.24 -30.24 42.30
C PHE A 59 -11.07 -31.19 43.17
N LEU A 60 -11.99 -31.97 42.57
CA LEU A 60 -12.80 -32.95 43.31
C LEU A 60 -11.96 -34.07 43.92
N ASN A 61 -10.94 -34.56 43.20
CA ASN A 61 -10.04 -35.59 43.71
C ASN A 61 -9.28 -35.12 44.96
N GLU A 62 -8.78 -33.89 44.98
CA GLU A 62 -8.11 -33.35 46.17
C GLU A 62 -9.08 -33.07 47.31
N VAL A 63 -10.30 -32.62 47.01
CA VAL A 63 -11.36 -32.49 48.03
C VAL A 63 -11.62 -33.84 48.69
N LYS A 64 -11.76 -34.93 47.90
CA LYS A 64 -11.97 -36.29 48.41
C LYS A 64 -10.81 -36.78 49.29
N LYS A 65 -9.57 -36.42 48.94
CA LYS A 65 -8.37 -36.81 49.70
C LYS A 65 -8.25 -36.04 51.02
N ILE A 66 -8.54 -34.74 51.01
CA ILE A 66 -8.36 -33.85 52.18
C ILE A 66 -9.53 -33.98 53.16
N PHE A 67 -10.76 -34.00 52.65
CA PHE A 67 -11.97 -34.07 53.45
C PHE A 67 -12.49 -35.51 53.39
N MET A 68 -12.04 -36.35 54.32
CA MET A 68 -12.44 -37.78 54.41
C MET A 68 -13.90 -37.99 54.85
N ASP A 69 -14.64 -36.90 55.08
CA ASP A 69 -16.06 -36.90 55.41
C ASP A 69 -16.92 -36.99 54.14
N LYS A 70 -17.76 -38.02 54.06
CA LYS A 70 -18.65 -38.28 52.92
C LYS A 70 -19.72 -37.20 52.74
N GLU A 71 -20.21 -36.57 53.80
CA GLU A 71 -21.20 -35.50 53.70
C GLU A 71 -20.56 -34.22 53.16
N ILE A 72 -19.38 -33.84 53.67
CA ILE A 72 -18.64 -32.67 53.21
C ILE A 72 -18.26 -32.81 51.73
N PHE A 73 -17.78 -33.99 51.32
CA PHE A 73 -17.48 -34.27 49.91
C PHE A 73 -18.71 -34.11 49.02
N LYS A 74 -19.86 -34.66 49.44
CA LYS A 74 -21.12 -34.56 48.68
C LYS A 74 -21.55 -33.11 48.52
N THR A 75 -21.53 -32.32 49.59
CA THR A 75 -21.89 -30.89 49.55
C THR A 75 -20.99 -30.09 48.60
N LEU A 76 -19.67 -30.32 48.63
CA LEU A 76 -18.73 -29.63 47.76
C LEU A 76 -18.84 -30.06 46.29
N ASN A 77 -19.13 -31.33 46.05
CA ASN A 77 -19.39 -31.85 44.71
C ASN A 77 -20.65 -31.22 44.09
N ASP A 78 -21.75 -31.19 44.84
CA ASP A 78 -23.00 -30.57 44.39
C ASP A 78 -22.81 -29.06 44.14
N LYS A 79 -22.02 -28.39 44.99
CA LYS A 79 -21.66 -26.97 44.82
C LYS A 79 -20.84 -26.72 43.56
N LEU A 80 -19.86 -27.57 43.25
CA LEU A 80 -19.05 -27.46 42.04
C LEU A 80 -19.89 -27.66 40.77
N ILE A 81 -20.78 -28.67 40.77
CA ILE A 81 -21.70 -28.92 39.65
C ILE A 81 -22.60 -27.70 39.44
N LEU A 82 -23.22 -27.19 40.51
CA LEU A 82 -24.09 -26.02 40.45
C LEU A 82 -23.34 -24.78 39.95
N GLU A 83 -22.13 -24.54 40.44
CA GLU A 83 -21.28 -23.43 40.06
C GLU A 83 -20.93 -23.47 38.56
N ARG A 84 -20.55 -24.64 38.03
CA ARG A 84 -20.22 -24.84 36.60
C ARG A 84 -21.43 -24.69 35.69
N VAL A 85 -22.63 -25.05 36.16
CA VAL A 85 -23.89 -24.85 35.42
C VAL A 85 -24.28 -23.37 35.42
N GLN A 86 -24.33 -22.73 36.59
CA GLN A 86 -24.75 -21.33 36.75
C GLN A 86 -23.80 -20.34 36.07
N HIS A 87 -22.50 -20.62 36.10
CA HIS A 87 -21.47 -19.73 35.57
C HIS A 87 -20.78 -20.28 34.32
N LYS A 88 -21.47 -21.08 33.50
CA LYS A 88 -20.93 -21.66 32.25
C LYS A 88 -20.18 -20.66 31.36
N LYS A 89 -20.76 -19.46 31.15
CA LYS A 89 -20.13 -18.38 30.36
C LYS A 89 -18.82 -17.89 30.99
N PHE A 90 -18.73 -17.82 32.31
CA PHE A 90 -17.50 -17.40 33.00
C PHE A 90 -16.37 -18.38 32.72
N PHE A 91 -16.60 -19.68 32.88
CA PHE A 91 -15.55 -20.69 32.66
C PHE A 91 -15.08 -20.72 31.20
N GLN A 92 -16.01 -20.60 30.24
CA GLN A 92 -15.66 -20.46 28.82
C GLN A 92 -14.79 -19.23 28.55
N ILE A 93 -15.18 -18.05 29.06
CA ILE A 93 -14.42 -16.80 28.87
C ILE A 93 -13.06 -16.89 29.57
N TYR A 94 -13.02 -17.42 30.79
CA TYR A 94 -11.81 -17.56 31.59
C TYR A 94 -10.77 -18.39 30.83
N TRP A 95 -11.11 -19.61 30.42
CA TRP A 95 -10.17 -20.49 29.72
C TRP A 95 -9.75 -19.94 28.36
N MET A 96 -10.69 -19.34 27.61
CA MET A 96 -10.37 -18.67 26.34
C MET A 96 -9.35 -17.53 26.52
N GLN A 97 -9.55 -16.66 27.51
CA GLN A 97 -8.62 -15.57 27.82
C GLN A 97 -7.27 -16.09 28.32
N LEU A 98 -7.29 -17.15 29.14
CA LEU A 98 -6.09 -17.73 29.71
C LEU A 98 -5.19 -18.37 28.65
N ILE A 99 -5.78 -19.13 27.73
CA ILE A 99 -5.10 -19.72 26.58
C ILE A 99 -4.57 -18.62 25.66
N LYS A 100 -5.38 -17.58 25.38
CA LYS A 100 -4.94 -16.44 24.57
C LYS A 100 -3.73 -15.73 25.17
N GLU A 101 -3.72 -15.52 26.49
CA GLU A 101 -2.59 -14.89 27.18
C GLU A 101 -1.35 -15.79 27.19
N TYR A 102 -1.51 -17.10 27.41
CA TYR A 102 -0.41 -18.05 27.30
C TYR A 102 0.18 -18.09 25.88
N ASN A 103 -0.67 -18.11 24.85
CA ASN A 103 -0.23 -18.09 23.45
C ASN A 103 0.49 -16.77 23.14
N TYR A 104 0.00 -15.64 23.64
CA TYR A 104 0.68 -14.35 23.50
C TYR A 104 2.06 -14.32 24.18
N LYS A 105 2.17 -14.89 25.40
CA LYS A 105 3.43 -15.00 26.14
C LYS A 105 4.42 -15.99 25.51
N ASN A 106 3.94 -16.96 24.75
CA ASN A 106 4.75 -18.00 24.10
C ASN A 106 4.71 -17.89 22.56
N ILE A 107 4.49 -16.69 22.02
CA ILE A 107 4.60 -16.45 20.58
C ILE A 107 5.97 -16.97 20.12
N SER A 108 5.96 -17.96 19.22
CA SER A 108 7.17 -18.50 18.63
C SER A 108 7.96 -17.38 17.95
N PRO A 109 9.30 -17.35 18.04
CA PRO A 109 10.11 -16.40 17.28
C PRO A 109 9.80 -16.43 15.77
N ASN A 110 9.44 -17.60 15.23
CA ASN A 110 9.03 -17.74 13.84
C ASN A 110 7.68 -17.05 13.57
N LEU A 111 6.74 -17.14 14.51
CA LEU A 111 5.44 -16.47 14.41
C LEU A 111 5.60 -14.93 14.48
N LEU A 112 6.42 -14.44 15.42
CA LEU A 112 6.76 -13.00 15.51
C LEU A 112 7.42 -12.50 14.21
N TYR A 113 8.31 -13.31 13.65
CA TYR A 113 8.97 -12.99 12.39
C TYR A 113 8.00 -12.94 11.19
N CYS A 114 7.03 -13.85 11.13
CA CYS A 114 5.95 -13.79 10.13
C CYS A 114 5.11 -12.51 10.28
N TYR A 115 4.82 -12.08 11.51
CA TYR A 115 4.15 -10.79 11.76
C TYR A 115 4.98 -9.60 11.28
N ASP A 116 6.29 -9.61 11.54
CA ASP A 116 7.20 -8.55 11.08
C ASP A 116 7.23 -8.47 9.54
N ILE A 117 7.22 -9.61 8.86
CA ILE A 117 7.12 -9.67 7.40
C ILE A 117 5.79 -9.10 6.93
N LEU A 118 4.66 -9.51 7.51
CA LEU A 118 3.36 -8.97 7.13
C LEU A 118 3.29 -7.47 7.36
N CYS A 119 3.86 -6.95 8.44
CA CYS A 119 3.94 -5.51 8.71
C CYS A 119 4.77 -4.79 7.63
N GLU A 120 5.95 -5.31 7.29
CA GLU A 120 6.82 -4.75 6.25
C GLU A 120 6.12 -4.73 4.88
N LEU A 121 5.42 -5.80 4.53
CA LEU A 121 4.66 -5.90 3.27
C LEU A 121 3.47 -4.94 3.27
N LYS A 122 2.67 -4.89 4.35
CA LYS A 122 1.53 -3.97 4.48
C LYS A 122 1.94 -2.50 4.38
N ASN A 123 3.14 -2.16 4.88
CA ASN A 123 3.66 -0.79 4.85
C ASN A 123 4.15 -0.35 3.46
N LYS A 124 4.17 -1.22 2.45
CA LYS A 124 4.48 -0.80 1.07
C LYS A 124 3.30 -0.03 0.46
N PRO A 125 3.54 1.09 -0.24
CA PRO A 125 2.47 1.94 -0.78
C PRO A 125 1.58 1.22 -1.81
N TYR A 126 2.06 0.13 -2.42
CA TYR A 126 1.34 -0.69 -3.39
C TYR A 126 0.75 -1.98 -2.79
N SER A 127 0.88 -2.19 -1.48
CA SER A 127 0.39 -3.40 -0.79
C SER A 127 -1.13 -3.54 -0.85
N TYR A 128 -1.86 -2.43 -1.00
CA TYR A 128 -3.32 -2.41 -1.04
C TYR A 128 -3.91 -3.26 -2.16
N LEU A 129 -3.18 -3.43 -3.28
CA LEU A 129 -3.58 -4.27 -4.42
C LEU A 129 -3.57 -5.77 -4.08
N PHE A 130 -2.81 -6.17 -3.06
CA PHE A 130 -2.61 -7.55 -2.63
C PHE A 130 -3.21 -7.80 -1.24
N TYR A 131 -3.85 -6.77 -0.66
CA TYR A 131 -4.29 -6.82 0.73
C TYR A 131 -5.57 -7.62 0.91
N LYS A 132 -6.56 -7.44 0.03
CA LYS A 132 -7.82 -8.21 0.08
C LYS A 132 -8.41 -8.37 -1.31
N TYR A 133 -8.81 -9.59 -1.69
CA TYR A 133 -9.61 -9.84 -2.87
C TYR A 133 -10.95 -9.11 -2.74
N THR A 134 -11.29 -8.31 -3.75
CA THR A 134 -12.60 -7.67 -3.86
C THR A 134 -13.21 -8.08 -5.19
N ASP A 135 -14.52 -8.30 -5.25
CA ASP A 135 -15.22 -8.73 -6.48
C ASP A 135 -15.02 -7.78 -7.69
N ASN A 136 -14.54 -6.55 -7.45
CA ASN A 136 -14.22 -5.54 -8.46
C ASN A 136 -12.73 -5.52 -8.91
N SER A 137 -11.87 -6.42 -8.43
CA SER A 137 -10.48 -6.50 -8.90
C SER A 137 -10.38 -7.39 -10.15
N ASP A 138 -10.62 -6.83 -11.33
CA ASP A 138 -10.54 -7.55 -12.62
C ASP A 138 -9.19 -8.26 -12.84
N TYR A 139 -8.14 -7.84 -12.12
CA TYR A 139 -6.77 -8.40 -12.21
C TYR A 139 -6.59 -9.83 -11.68
N PHE A 140 -7.53 -10.34 -10.87
CA PHE A 140 -7.41 -11.66 -10.24
C PHE A 140 -8.61 -12.57 -10.51
N LYS A 141 -9.45 -12.20 -11.48
CA LYS A 141 -10.75 -12.81 -11.82
C LYS A 141 -10.71 -14.29 -12.20
N TYR A 142 -9.53 -14.84 -12.51
CA TYR A 142 -9.35 -16.20 -13.03
C TYR A 142 -8.36 -17.06 -12.20
N SER A 143 -7.99 -16.65 -10.99
CA SER A 143 -7.10 -17.47 -10.14
C SER A 143 -7.80 -18.73 -9.61
N ARG A 144 -7.15 -19.90 -9.73
CA ARG A 144 -7.66 -21.18 -9.18
C ARG A 144 -7.67 -21.21 -7.66
N ASP A 145 -6.64 -20.66 -7.03
CA ASP A 145 -6.42 -20.69 -5.58
C ASP A 145 -6.22 -19.25 -5.06
N PRO A 146 -7.29 -18.45 -4.92
CA PRO A 146 -7.19 -17.04 -4.53
C PRO A 146 -6.69 -16.91 -3.08
N ILE A 147 -5.70 -16.04 -2.86
CA ILE A 147 -5.14 -15.73 -1.54
C ILE A 147 -4.60 -14.31 -1.47
N ASP A 148 -4.82 -13.62 -0.34
CA ASP A 148 -4.38 -12.24 -0.11
C ASP A 148 -3.74 -12.05 1.28
N LEU A 149 -3.09 -10.91 1.49
CA LEU A 149 -2.40 -10.60 2.75
C LEU A 149 -3.37 -10.53 3.95
N PHE A 150 -4.64 -10.20 3.75
CA PHE A 150 -5.65 -10.18 4.80
C PHE A 150 -5.96 -11.60 5.28
N THR A 151 -6.14 -12.53 4.34
CA THR A 151 -6.38 -13.95 4.61
C THR A 151 -5.19 -14.56 5.31
N ILE A 152 -3.97 -14.31 4.82
CA ILE A 152 -2.73 -14.77 5.47
C ILE A 152 -2.60 -14.19 6.88
N ASN A 153 -2.91 -12.91 7.07
CA ASN A 153 -2.90 -12.30 8.40
C ASN A 153 -3.91 -12.95 9.35
N SER A 154 -5.12 -13.25 8.88
CA SER A 154 -6.14 -13.94 9.67
C SER A 154 -5.69 -15.36 10.05
N ARG A 155 -5.12 -16.12 9.09
CA ARG A 155 -4.57 -17.46 9.34
C ARG A 155 -3.44 -17.40 10.37
N LEU A 156 -2.58 -16.39 10.28
CA LEU A 156 -1.49 -16.18 11.23
C LEU A 156 -2.00 -15.83 12.64
N GLU A 157 -3.05 -15.01 12.74
CA GLU A 157 -3.71 -14.65 14.02
C GLU A 157 -4.41 -15.85 14.69
N ASN A 158 -4.90 -16.78 13.88
CA ASN A 158 -5.57 -17.99 14.33
C ASN A 158 -4.63 -19.18 14.58
N ASN A 159 -3.30 -19.00 14.42
CA ASN A 159 -2.31 -20.08 14.49
C ASN A 159 -2.60 -21.24 13.50
N GLU A 160 -3.08 -20.92 12.30
CA GLU A 160 -3.40 -21.91 11.26
C GLU A 160 -2.16 -22.37 10.46
N TYR A 161 -0.98 -21.81 10.73
CA TYR A 161 0.29 -22.24 10.14
C TYR A 161 1.06 -23.17 11.07
N SER A 162 1.31 -24.39 10.62
CA SER A 162 2.05 -25.42 11.35
C SER A 162 3.54 -25.11 11.40
N ASP A 163 4.06 -24.49 10.33
CA ASP A 163 5.45 -24.03 10.24
C ASP A 163 5.58 -22.76 9.39
N ILE A 164 6.82 -22.25 9.33
CA ILE A 164 7.16 -21.04 8.58
C ILE A 164 7.15 -21.26 7.05
N ASP A 165 7.33 -22.50 6.59
CA ASP A 165 7.37 -22.83 5.18
C ASP A 165 5.93 -22.78 4.58
N GLU A 166 4.89 -23.16 5.35
CA GLU A 166 3.48 -22.97 4.96
C GLU A 166 3.11 -21.49 4.79
N PHE A 167 3.56 -20.62 5.69
CA PHE A 167 3.40 -19.16 5.56
C PHE A 167 4.10 -18.62 4.30
N GLU A 168 5.31 -19.10 3.99
CA GLU A 168 6.03 -18.73 2.77
C GLU A 168 5.24 -19.10 1.53
N ASN A 169 4.71 -20.33 1.48
CA ASN A 169 3.97 -20.83 0.33
C ASN A 169 2.74 -19.97 0.04
N ASP A 170 1.99 -19.60 1.09
CA ASP A 170 0.83 -18.72 0.97
C ASP A 170 1.22 -17.32 0.44
N ILE A 171 2.31 -16.73 0.93
CA ILE A 171 2.82 -15.44 0.42
C ILE A 171 3.28 -15.57 -1.04
N ARG A 172 3.98 -16.66 -1.39
CA ARG A 172 4.43 -16.90 -2.77
C ARG A 172 3.28 -17.14 -3.73
N LEU A 173 2.19 -17.74 -3.26
CA LEU A 173 0.99 -17.97 -4.04
C LEU A 173 0.32 -16.65 -4.47
N ILE A 174 0.38 -15.59 -3.63
CA ILE A 174 -0.03 -14.23 -4.03
C ILE A 174 0.72 -13.80 -5.30
N PHE A 175 2.04 -13.96 -5.31
CA PHE A 175 2.88 -13.54 -6.42
C PHE A 175 2.66 -14.41 -7.66
N HIS A 176 2.56 -15.72 -7.47
CA HIS A 176 2.25 -16.65 -8.55
C HIS A 176 0.93 -16.29 -9.24
N ASN A 177 -0.13 -16.07 -8.46
CA ASN A 177 -1.44 -15.65 -8.97
C ASN A 177 -1.37 -14.30 -9.70
N CYS A 178 -0.58 -13.36 -9.19
CA CYS A 178 -0.35 -12.08 -9.84
C CYS A 178 0.30 -12.26 -11.22
N PHE A 179 1.35 -13.08 -11.34
CA PHE A 179 2.11 -13.21 -12.58
C PHE A 179 1.43 -14.09 -13.62
N THR A 180 0.62 -15.06 -13.19
CA THR A 180 -0.13 -15.92 -14.10
C THR A 180 -1.31 -15.18 -14.75
N ASN A 181 -1.96 -14.26 -14.03
CA ASN A 181 -3.17 -13.61 -14.51
C ASN A 181 -2.94 -12.27 -15.22
N ASN A 182 -1.73 -11.69 -15.12
CA ASN A 182 -1.45 -10.35 -15.60
C ASN A 182 -0.31 -10.35 -16.61
N ASN A 183 -0.43 -9.51 -17.65
CA ASN A 183 0.62 -9.32 -18.65
C ASN A 183 1.90 -8.76 -17.98
N GLU A 184 3.07 -9.21 -18.40
CA GLU A 184 4.38 -8.74 -17.93
C GLU A 184 4.60 -7.22 -18.12
N GLU A 185 3.85 -6.59 -19.03
CA GLU A 185 3.86 -5.14 -19.27
C GLU A 185 2.88 -4.36 -18.38
N SER A 186 2.05 -5.05 -17.60
CA SER A 186 1.02 -4.41 -16.77
C SER A 186 1.58 -3.87 -15.45
N GLU A 187 1.02 -2.75 -14.99
CA GLU A 187 1.37 -2.12 -13.71
C GLU A 187 1.27 -3.11 -12.54
N ILE A 188 0.20 -3.92 -12.47
CA ILE A 188 0.03 -4.88 -11.38
C ILE A 188 1.08 -5.99 -11.39
N TYR A 189 1.52 -6.46 -12.56
CA TYR A 189 2.63 -7.41 -12.66
C TYR A 189 3.90 -6.82 -12.05
N TYR A 190 4.20 -5.55 -12.37
CA TYR A 190 5.36 -4.86 -11.80
C TYR A 190 5.26 -4.62 -10.29
N LEU A 191 4.07 -4.24 -9.80
CA LEU A 191 3.84 -4.05 -8.36
C LEU A 191 3.89 -5.38 -7.59
N GLY A 192 3.43 -6.47 -8.20
CA GLY A 192 3.55 -7.83 -7.65
C GLY A 192 5.00 -8.26 -7.53
N LYS A 193 5.83 -7.94 -8.54
CA LYS A 193 7.28 -8.13 -8.45
C LYS A 193 7.85 -7.31 -7.30
N ALA A 194 7.56 -6.01 -7.22
CA ALA A 194 8.07 -5.15 -6.15
C ALA A 194 7.65 -5.61 -4.73
N LEU A 195 6.49 -6.25 -4.57
CA LEU A 195 6.07 -6.85 -3.31
C LEU A 195 6.80 -8.17 -3.01
N GLU A 196 6.97 -9.03 -4.01
CA GLU A 196 7.80 -10.26 -3.93
C GLU A 196 9.24 -9.93 -3.53
N CYS A 197 9.77 -8.81 -4.04
CA CYS A 197 11.07 -8.28 -3.70
C CYS A 197 11.21 -7.90 -2.21
N ALA A 198 10.24 -7.15 -1.70
CA ALA A 198 10.20 -6.76 -0.29
C ALA A 198 10.11 -7.99 0.62
N PHE A 199 9.29 -8.98 0.22
CA PHE A 199 9.18 -10.25 0.92
C PHE A 199 10.52 -10.97 0.98
N ASN A 200 11.15 -11.25 -0.18
CA ASN A 200 12.40 -12.00 -0.23
C ASN A 200 13.53 -11.32 0.56
N LYS A 201 13.63 -9.98 0.49
CA LYS A 201 14.63 -9.22 1.26
C LYS A 201 14.43 -9.46 2.75
N LYS A 202 13.20 -9.35 3.23
CA LYS A 202 12.89 -9.61 4.63
C LYS A 202 13.14 -11.07 4.94
N TRP A 203 12.60 -12.01 4.16
CA TRP A 203 12.69 -13.47 4.32
C TRP A 203 14.12 -13.97 4.60
N ILE A 204 15.10 -13.50 3.82
CA ILE A 204 16.51 -13.89 3.93
C ILE A 204 17.16 -13.35 5.21
N GLU A 205 16.58 -12.37 5.92
CA GLU A 205 17.10 -11.89 7.21
C GLU A 205 16.96 -12.94 8.32
N ASN A 206 16.06 -13.92 8.18
CA ASN A 206 15.84 -14.98 9.18
C ASN A 206 17.11 -15.84 9.37
N PRO A 207 17.63 -15.95 10.61
CA PRO A 207 18.79 -16.78 10.92
C PRO A 207 18.64 -18.27 10.54
N GLN A 208 17.43 -18.84 10.64
CA GLN A 208 17.14 -20.24 10.28
C GLN A 208 17.18 -20.46 8.75
N ILE A 209 16.68 -19.48 7.99
CA ILE A 209 16.66 -19.52 6.52
C ILE A 209 18.07 -19.32 5.95
N LYS A 210 18.87 -18.40 6.53
CA LYS A 210 20.29 -18.21 6.16
C LYS A 210 21.12 -19.49 6.27
N GLN A 211 20.81 -20.35 7.24
CA GLN A 211 21.49 -21.64 7.43
C GLN A 211 21.02 -22.67 6.39
N LYS A 212 19.70 -22.81 6.16
CA LYS A 212 19.13 -23.66 5.08
C LYS A 212 19.71 -23.28 3.71
N GLU A 213 19.86 -21.98 3.41
CA GLU A 213 20.43 -21.52 2.13
C GLU A 213 21.93 -21.72 2.00
N LYS A 214 22.71 -21.61 3.09
CA LYS A 214 24.14 -21.95 3.09
C LYS A 214 24.35 -23.44 2.79
N LEU A 215 23.49 -24.31 3.31
CA LEU A 215 23.52 -25.74 3.02
C LEU A 215 23.15 -26.05 1.57
N LYS A 216 22.15 -25.36 1.00
CA LYS A 216 21.76 -25.50 -0.42
C LYS A 216 22.82 -24.98 -1.41
N ARG A 217 23.59 -23.94 -1.03
CA ARG A 217 24.68 -23.38 -1.85
C ARG A 217 25.87 -24.32 -2.02
N ASN A 218 26.05 -25.28 -1.13
CA ASN A 218 27.12 -26.28 -1.23
C ASN A 218 26.82 -27.41 -2.24
N PHE A 219 25.69 -27.38 -2.94
CA PHE A 219 25.25 -28.45 -3.86
C PHE A 219 25.01 -28.01 -5.32
N ILE A 220 25.23 -26.74 -5.71
CA ILE A 220 24.92 -26.27 -7.07
C ILE A 220 26.06 -25.39 -7.61
N ASP A 221 26.90 -25.98 -8.47
CA ASP A 221 27.98 -25.27 -9.19
C ASP A 221 27.49 -24.49 -10.42
N ASP A 222 28.01 -23.25 -10.49
CA ASP A 222 28.48 -22.47 -11.66
C ASP A 222 27.61 -22.10 -12.87
N LYS A 223 26.31 -22.41 -12.93
CA LYS A 223 25.42 -21.78 -13.96
C LYS A 223 24.47 -20.70 -13.48
N ASN A 224 24.27 -20.54 -12.16
CA ASN A 224 23.26 -19.63 -11.61
C ASN A 224 23.79 -18.28 -11.10
N ASN A 225 25.10 -18.06 -11.00
CA ASN A 225 25.62 -16.78 -10.51
C ASN A 225 25.31 -15.62 -11.48
N LEU A 226 25.31 -15.86 -12.80
CA LEU A 226 24.91 -14.84 -13.78
C LEU A 226 23.40 -14.52 -13.67
N SER A 227 22.53 -15.52 -13.44
CA SER A 227 21.08 -15.30 -13.34
C SER A 227 20.67 -14.61 -12.04
N ILE A 228 21.43 -14.81 -10.96
CA ILE A 228 21.22 -14.17 -9.66
C ILE A 228 21.66 -12.70 -9.69
N ASP A 229 22.79 -12.36 -10.30
CA ASP A 229 23.24 -10.96 -10.41
C ASP A 229 22.34 -10.12 -11.33
N PHE A 230 21.86 -10.69 -12.44
CA PHE A 230 20.84 -10.05 -13.27
C PHE A 230 19.51 -9.86 -12.52
N LYS A 231 19.07 -10.84 -11.71
CA LYS A 231 17.87 -10.70 -10.86
C LYS A 231 18.07 -9.66 -9.77
N LYS A 232 19.26 -9.55 -9.18
CA LYS A 232 19.62 -8.61 -8.11
C LYS A 232 19.74 -7.16 -8.63
N GLN A 233 20.31 -6.95 -9.81
CA GLN A 233 20.32 -5.64 -10.48
C GLN A 233 18.91 -5.17 -10.88
N LYS A 234 18.04 -6.07 -11.36
CA LYS A 234 16.63 -5.76 -11.63
C LYS A 234 15.88 -5.44 -10.32
N LEU A 235 16.09 -6.23 -9.28
CA LEU A 235 15.51 -6.06 -7.94
C LEU A 235 15.84 -4.69 -7.29
N ASP A 236 17.10 -4.26 -7.41
CA ASP A 236 17.56 -2.96 -6.91
C ASP A 236 16.99 -1.78 -7.72
N CYS A 237 16.76 -1.97 -9.03
CA CYS A 237 16.16 -0.93 -9.87
C CYS A 237 14.67 -0.72 -9.54
N TYR A 238 13.92 -1.77 -9.18
CA TYR A 238 12.49 -1.67 -8.82
C TYR A 238 12.27 -1.02 -7.46
N THR A 239 13.10 -1.35 -6.47
CA THR A 239 13.04 -0.71 -5.14
C THR A 239 13.36 0.77 -5.24
N LYS A 240 14.30 1.15 -6.12
CA LYS A 240 14.64 2.54 -6.40
C LYS A 240 13.48 3.31 -7.05
N ILE A 241 12.80 2.72 -8.04
CA ILE A 241 11.65 3.36 -8.71
C ILE A 241 10.49 3.59 -7.73
N ALA A 242 10.17 2.62 -6.87
CA ALA A 242 9.10 2.77 -5.88
C ALA A 242 9.41 3.86 -4.84
N ASN A 243 10.65 3.93 -4.37
CA ASN A 243 11.11 4.99 -3.45
C ASN A 243 11.11 6.35 -4.14
N ASP A 244 11.54 6.43 -5.40
CA ASP A 244 11.52 7.64 -6.22
C ASP A 244 10.07 8.16 -6.38
N ILE A 245 9.09 7.30 -6.66
CA ILE A 245 7.66 7.67 -6.77
C ILE A 245 7.10 8.19 -5.43
N ALA A 246 7.37 7.49 -4.32
CA ALA A 246 6.91 7.90 -3.00
C ALA A 246 7.51 9.26 -2.58
N LEU A 247 8.79 9.46 -2.87
CA LEU A 247 9.48 10.72 -2.62
C LEU A 247 8.89 11.85 -3.47
N VAL A 248 8.65 11.61 -4.76
CA VAL A 248 8.01 12.56 -5.67
C VAL A 248 6.64 12.99 -5.16
N TYR A 249 5.81 12.03 -4.74
CA TYR A 249 4.49 12.31 -4.21
C TYR A 249 4.54 13.16 -2.93
N ASN A 250 5.41 12.82 -1.98
CA ASN A 250 5.50 13.53 -0.71
C ASN A 250 5.97 14.98 -0.88
N ASP A 251 6.89 15.22 -1.80
CA ASP A 251 7.40 16.56 -2.12
C ASP A 251 6.35 17.38 -2.86
N ILE A 252 5.67 16.81 -3.87
CA ILE A 252 4.71 17.58 -4.68
C ILE A 252 3.51 18.03 -3.84
N ILE A 253 3.00 17.17 -2.94
CA ILE A 253 1.94 17.51 -1.98
C ILE A 253 2.42 18.55 -0.96
N ALA A 254 3.72 18.60 -0.65
CA ALA A 254 4.30 19.65 0.18
C ALA A 254 4.50 20.98 -0.57
N GLY A 255 4.12 21.07 -1.86
CA GLY A 255 4.36 22.24 -2.69
C GLY A 255 5.78 22.34 -3.24
N ASN A 256 6.56 21.26 -3.18
CA ASN A 256 7.92 21.19 -3.70
C ASN A 256 7.98 20.32 -4.97
N ILE A 257 8.31 20.94 -6.10
CA ILE A 257 8.38 20.27 -7.41
C ILE A 257 9.79 19.80 -7.80
N ILE A 258 10.82 20.10 -7.01
CA ILE A 258 12.23 19.89 -7.39
C ILE A 258 12.51 18.41 -7.69
N SER A 259 12.08 17.51 -6.80
CA SER A 259 12.26 16.07 -6.96
C SER A 259 11.47 15.52 -8.15
N PHE A 260 10.22 15.98 -8.32
CA PHE A 260 9.39 15.64 -9.48
C PHE A 260 10.08 16.03 -10.79
N LYS A 261 10.57 17.28 -10.90
CA LYS A 261 11.29 17.77 -12.08
C LYS A 261 12.52 16.91 -12.39
N LYS A 262 13.31 16.57 -11.37
CA LYS A 262 14.52 15.76 -11.52
C LYS A 262 14.20 14.36 -12.08
N ILE A 263 13.20 13.70 -11.52
CA ILE A 263 12.82 12.34 -11.93
C ILE A 263 12.14 12.37 -13.30
N LEU A 264 11.26 13.34 -13.57
CA LEU A 264 10.65 13.52 -14.89
C LEU A 264 11.69 13.72 -15.98
N LYS A 265 12.69 14.59 -15.76
CA LYS A 265 13.81 14.79 -16.71
C LYS A 265 14.56 13.48 -16.95
N LYS A 266 14.92 12.75 -15.89
CA LYS A 266 15.62 11.46 -15.99
C LYS A 266 14.82 10.45 -16.81
N THR A 267 13.50 10.36 -16.59
CA THR A 267 12.61 9.45 -17.33
C THR A 267 12.51 9.84 -18.80
N LEU A 268 12.35 11.13 -19.12
CA LEU A 268 12.31 11.61 -20.50
C LEU A 268 13.61 11.31 -21.26
N ILE A 269 14.77 11.61 -20.66
CA ILE A 269 16.08 11.34 -21.27
C ILE A 269 16.32 9.85 -21.51
N SER A 270 15.75 8.97 -20.67
CA SER A 270 15.88 7.52 -20.84
C SER A 270 15.11 6.95 -22.04
N ARG A 271 14.21 7.73 -22.65
CA ARG A 271 13.42 7.28 -23.79
C ARG A 271 14.26 7.17 -25.06
N SER A 272 13.78 6.32 -25.97
CA SER A 272 14.35 6.18 -27.31
C SER A 272 14.40 7.53 -28.03
N ARG A 273 15.50 7.77 -28.74
CA ARG A 273 15.68 8.94 -29.62
C ARG A 273 14.58 9.07 -30.66
N MET A 274 14.04 7.95 -31.14
CA MET A 274 12.94 7.96 -32.11
C MET A 274 11.66 8.55 -31.53
N SER A 275 11.49 8.52 -30.21
CA SER A 275 10.34 9.11 -29.52
C SER A 275 10.33 10.64 -29.59
N LEU A 276 11.47 11.32 -29.88
CA LEU A 276 11.50 12.78 -30.03
C LEU A 276 10.65 13.29 -31.20
N LEU A 277 10.47 12.45 -32.23
CA LEU A 277 9.67 12.78 -33.42
C LEU A 277 8.16 12.78 -33.13
N THR A 278 7.72 11.91 -32.22
CA THR A 278 6.29 11.61 -31.98
C THR A 278 5.79 12.05 -30.61
N ALA A 279 6.69 12.41 -29.69
CA ALA A 279 6.30 12.87 -28.36
C ALA A 279 5.43 14.14 -28.44
N ASN A 280 4.40 14.15 -27.59
CA ASN A 280 3.37 15.17 -27.51
C ASN A 280 2.82 15.21 -26.07
N GLU A 281 1.82 16.06 -25.81
CA GLU A 281 1.21 16.23 -24.49
C GLU A 281 0.66 14.92 -23.90
N PRO A 282 -0.12 14.09 -24.62
CA PRO A 282 -0.55 12.79 -24.12
C PRO A 282 0.60 11.87 -23.68
N VAL A 283 1.73 11.86 -24.41
CA VAL A 283 2.92 11.09 -24.02
C VAL A 283 3.53 11.64 -22.73
N LEU A 284 3.62 12.96 -22.59
CA LEU A 284 4.11 13.60 -21.36
C LEU A 284 3.21 13.25 -20.18
N GLN A 285 1.89 13.33 -20.35
CA GLN A 285 0.93 13.00 -19.31
C GLN A 285 1.04 11.55 -18.85
N ALA A 286 1.13 10.60 -19.78
CA ALA A 286 1.33 9.18 -19.43
C ALA A 286 2.61 8.97 -18.60
N ILE A 287 3.69 9.69 -18.91
CA ILE A 287 4.93 9.64 -18.12
C ILE A 287 4.72 10.25 -16.73
N VAL A 288 4.06 11.41 -16.63
CA VAL A 288 3.76 12.07 -15.36
C VAL A 288 2.89 11.18 -14.47
N GLU A 289 1.89 10.53 -15.05
CA GLU A 289 1.04 9.58 -14.35
C GLU A 289 1.87 8.44 -13.73
N LEU A 290 2.78 7.82 -14.49
CA LEU A 290 3.67 6.77 -13.98
C LEU A 290 4.56 7.20 -12.81
N LEU A 291 4.81 8.50 -12.65
CA LEU A 291 5.61 9.05 -11.55
C LEU A 291 4.79 9.37 -10.29
N LEU A 292 3.48 9.14 -10.32
CA LEU A 292 2.57 9.42 -9.22
C LEU A 292 1.82 8.14 -8.79
N PRO A 293 1.57 7.92 -7.50
CA PRO A 293 0.80 6.76 -7.04
C PRO A 293 -0.63 6.75 -7.62
N LEU A 294 -1.08 5.59 -8.10
CA LEU A 294 -2.40 5.42 -8.71
C LEU A 294 -3.56 5.84 -7.77
N GLU A 295 -3.44 5.58 -6.48
CA GLU A 295 -4.45 5.92 -5.47
C GLU A 295 -4.59 7.43 -5.23
N PHE A 296 -3.55 8.22 -5.55
CA PHE A 296 -3.52 9.66 -5.30
C PHE A 296 -3.57 10.50 -6.58
N ARG A 297 -3.70 9.91 -7.77
CA ARG A 297 -3.79 10.66 -9.03
C ARG A 297 -5.15 10.50 -9.70
N VAL A 298 -5.67 11.58 -10.27
CA VAL A 298 -6.88 11.61 -11.10
C VAL A 298 -6.52 12.32 -12.40
N PRO A 299 -6.21 11.57 -13.47
CA PRO A 299 -5.96 12.15 -14.79
C PRO A 299 -7.24 12.74 -15.38
N GLU A 300 -7.12 13.84 -16.12
CA GLU A 300 -8.23 14.50 -16.82
C GLU A 300 -9.40 14.81 -15.87
N LEU A 301 -9.12 15.50 -14.75
CA LEU A 301 -10.16 15.80 -13.78
C LEU A 301 -11.21 16.73 -14.42
N CYS A 302 -12.46 16.24 -14.49
CA CYS A 302 -13.55 16.95 -15.15
C CYS A 302 -14.15 18.05 -14.26
N LEU A 303 -14.28 19.25 -14.83
CA LEU A 303 -14.87 20.44 -14.21
C LEU A 303 -16.02 20.98 -15.06
N ILE A 304 -17.07 21.51 -14.42
CA ILE A 304 -18.03 22.39 -15.08
C ILE A 304 -17.49 23.82 -14.98
N MET A 305 -17.06 24.36 -16.11
CA MET A 305 -16.46 25.70 -16.21
C MET A 305 -17.48 26.79 -16.48
N ASN A 306 -18.57 26.46 -17.18
CA ASN A 306 -19.69 27.36 -17.41
C ASN A 306 -20.98 26.55 -17.55
N ASN A 307 -21.87 26.65 -16.57
CA ASN A 307 -23.12 25.88 -16.55
C ASN A 307 -24.15 26.35 -17.60
N THR A 308 -24.03 27.59 -18.10
CA THR A 308 -24.92 28.17 -19.13
C THR A 308 -24.51 27.80 -20.55
N ALA A 309 -23.25 27.40 -20.76
CA ALA A 309 -22.76 27.00 -22.07
C ALA A 309 -23.34 25.66 -22.52
N LYS A 310 -23.53 25.49 -23.83
CA LYS A 310 -23.90 24.18 -24.42
C LYS A 310 -22.72 23.21 -24.32
N LYS A 311 -23.02 21.90 -24.30
CA LYS A 311 -21.98 20.85 -24.35
C LYS A 311 -21.06 21.09 -25.56
N GLY A 312 -19.74 20.98 -25.35
CA GLY A 312 -18.72 21.24 -26.38
C GLY A 312 -18.34 22.71 -26.59
N HIS A 313 -19.05 23.67 -26.00
CA HIS A 313 -18.80 25.12 -26.18
C HIS A 313 -18.17 25.75 -24.93
N GLY A 314 -17.15 25.10 -24.35
CA GLY A 314 -16.50 25.58 -23.12
C GLY A 314 -17.27 25.30 -21.82
N LYS A 315 -18.30 24.45 -21.87
CA LYS A 315 -19.03 23.99 -20.67
C LYS A 315 -18.13 23.23 -19.70
N PHE A 316 -17.25 22.40 -20.23
CA PHE A 316 -16.36 21.54 -19.45
C PHE A 316 -14.91 21.98 -19.58
N GLY A 317 -14.14 21.74 -18.53
CA GLY A 317 -12.69 21.88 -18.50
C GLY A 317 -12.07 20.64 -17.88
N PHE A 318 -10.82 20.37 -18.22
CA PHE A 318 -10.11 19.17 -17.78
C PHE A 318 -8.75 19.58 -17.25
N VAL A 319 -8.45 19.21 -16.01
CA VAL A 319 -7.10 19.35 -15.44
C VAL A 319 -6.32 18.10 -15.78
N ASP A 320 -5.17 18.24 -16.44
CA ASP A 320 -4.39 17.11 -16.97
C ASP A 320 -4.12 16.05 -15.89
N VAL A 321 -3.63 16.45 -14.73
CA VAL A 321 -3.50 15.55 -13.56
C VAL A 321 -3.84 16.27 -12.26
N PHE A 322 -4.80 15.73 -11.52
CA PHE A 322 -5.11 16.17 -10.16
C PHE A 322 -4.53 15.18 -9.14
N VAL A 323 -3.72 15.69 -8.20
CA VAL A 323 -3.08 14.90 -7.14
C VAL A 323 -3.77 15.14 -5.80
N LEU A 324 -4.19 14.05 -5.17
CA LEU A 324 -4.92 14.03 -3.92
C LEU A 324 -3.96 13.96 -2.72
N GLY A 325 -4.27 14.75 -1.70
CA GLY A 325 -3.60 14.66 -0.40
C GLY A 325 -3.89 13.33 0.30
N ASN A 326 -2.94 12.87 1.11
CA ASN A 326 -3.13 11.69 1.96
C ASN A 326 -3.82 12.11 3.27
N LYS A 327 -4.09 11.12 4.14
CA LYS A 327 -4.80 11.37 5.42
C LYS A 327 -4.06 12.35 6.35
N THR A 328 -2.74 12.51 6.21
CA THR A 328 -1.89 13.31 7.11
C THR A 328 -1.56 14.70 6.55
N LYS A 329 -1.48 14.86 5.22
CA LYS A 329 -1.25 16.12 4.51
C LYS A 329 -2.41 16.39 3.55
N ARG A 330 -3.26 17.36 3.91
CA ARG A 330 -4.48 17.71 3.17
C ARG A 330 -4.27 18.81 2.12
N ASN A 331 -3.14 18.73 1.41
CA ASN A 331 -2.89 19.60 0.28
C ASN A 331 -3.30 18.87 -1.00
N TYR A 332 -3.80 19.61 -1.97
CA TYR A 332 -4.21 19.12 -3.28
C TYR A 332 -3.38 19.82 -4.35
N VAL A 333 -3.03 19.12 -5.41
CA VAL A 333 -2.19 19.67 -6.47
C VAL A 333 -2.87 19.52 -7.83
N CYS A 334 -2.97 20.62 -8.57
CA CYS A 334 -3.34 20.62 -9.98
C CYS A 334 -2.07 20.73 -10.83
N LEU A 335 -1.88 19.77 -11.73
CA LEU A 335 -0.82 19.81 -12.74
C LEU A 335 -1.44 20.13 -14.10
N GLU A 336 -0.94 21.21 -14.70
CA GLU A 336 -1.16 21.53 -16.11
C GLU A 336 0.15 21.24 -16.87
N LEU A 337 0.05 20.46 -17.93
CA LEU A 337 1.16 19.93 -18.71
C LEU A 337 1.12 20.54 -20.12
N LYS A 338 2.29 20.96 -20.59
CA LYS A 338 2.50 21.34 -22.00
C LYS A 338 3.74 20.66 -22.54
N TYR A 339 3.66 20.24 -23.80
CA TYR A 339 4.80 19.61 -24.48
C TYR A 339 5.14 20.40 -25.73
N ILE A 340 6.34 20.96 -25.76
CA ILE A 340 6.90 21.66 -26.90
C ILE A 340 7.74 20.68 -27.70
N SER A 341 7.21 20.25 -28.85
CA SER A 341 7.94 19.38 -29.75
C SER A 341 9.09 20.11 -30.44
N LEU A 342 10.25 19.45 -30.50
CA LEU A 342 11.43 19.99 -31.20
C LEU A 342 11.15 20.20 -32.70
N VAL A 343 10.29 19.36 -33.28
CA VAL A 343 9.80 19.52 -34.66
C VAL A 343 9.07 20.85 -34.83
N GLY A 344 8.23 21.24 -33.87
CA GLY A 344 7.50 22.51 -33.94
C GLY A 344 8.40 23.73 -33.75
N LEU A 345 9.52 23.59 -33.04
CA LEU A 345 10.53 24.66 -32.91
C LEU A 345 11.37 24.86 -34.19
N LEU A 346 11.50 23.82 -35.02
CA LEU A 346 12.18 23.92 -36.31
C LEU A 346 11.25 24.37 -37.45
N LYS A 347 9.93 24.25 -37.27
CA LYS A 347 8.94 24.58 -38.31
C LYS A 347 8.76 26.10 -38.44
N ASN A 348 8.90 26.59 -39.68
CA ASN A 348 8.51 27.95 -40.08
C ASN A 348 7.14 27.93 -40.79
N ILE A 349 6.31 28.97 -40.60
CA ILE A 349 4.98 29.11 -41.23
C ILE A 349 5.04 28.96 -42.76
N ASN A 350 6.12 29.43 -43.40
CA ASN A 350 6.23 29.53 -44.86
C ASN A 350 6.61 28.23 -45.59
N GLY A 351 6.45 27.06 -44.97
CA GLY A 351 6.51 25.75 -45.66
C GLY A 351 7.87 25.31 -46.22
N LYS A 352 8.95 26.10 -46.08
CA LYS A 352 10.31 25.68 -46.50
C LYS A 352 11.07 24.99 -45.38
N GLN A 353 10.65 23.77 -45.04
CA GLN A 353 11.58 22.68 -44.73
C GLN A 353 11.13 21.47 -45.55
N SER A 354 11.87 21.18 -46.63
CA SER A 354 11.58 20.12 -47.60
C SER A 354 11.95 18.71 -47.11
N LYS A 355 12.32 18.54 -45.84
CA LYS A 355 12.61 17.23 -45.24
C LYS A 355 12.16 17.20 -43.78
N ILE A 356 11.48 16.12 -43.40
CA ILE A 356 11.23 15.76 -41.99
C ILE A 356 12.59 15.84 -41.26
N PRO A 357 12.68 16.57 -40.14
CA PRO A 357 13.93 16.67 -39.39
C PRO A 357 14.44 15.28 -39.01
N SER A 358 15.72 15.01 -39.26
CA SER A 358 16.32 13.75 -38.84
C SER A 358 16.36 13.67 -37.31
N ALA A 359 16.36 12.47 -36.75
CA ALA A 359 16.50 12.28 -35.30
C ALA A 359 17.81 12.89 -34.75
N ASN A 360 18.86 12.99 -35.58
CA ASN A 360 20.13 13.64 -35.20
C ASN A 360 19.97 15.16 -35.07
N ASN A 361 19.30 15.80 -36.03
CA ASN A 361 19.04 17.24 -35.98
C ASN A 361 18.20 17.62 -34.75
N LEU A 362 17.22 16.78 -34.39
CA LEU A 362 16.41 17.00 -33.19
C LEU A 362 17.25 16.84 -31.92
N ARG A 363 18.17 15.87 -31.89
CA ARG A 363 19.06 15.68 -30.75
C ARG A 363 19.98 16.89 -30.53
N GLU A 364 20.62 17.37 -31.60
CA GLU A 364 21.48 18.56 -31.54
C GLU A 364 20.70 19.77 -30.99
N LEU A 365 19.46 19.94 -31.44
CA LEU A 365 18.58 20.99 -30.93
C LEU A 365 18.24 20.79 -29.44
N ASP A 366 17.95 19.56 -29.01
CA ASP A 366 17.65 19.24 -27.61
C ASP A 366 18.84 19.55 -26.69
N GLU A 367 20.06 19.23 -27.14
CA GLU A 367 21.33 19.54 -26.44
C GLU A 367 21.60 21.06 -26.36
N ILE A 368 21.28 21.81 -27.41
CA ILE A 368 21.37 23.28 -27.41
C ILE A 368 20.38 23.88 -26.41
N ILE A 369 19.11 23.45 -26.47
CA ILE A 369 18.03 23.97 -25.62
C ILE A 369 18.28 23.64 -24.14
N GLU A 370 18.95 22.54 -23.83
CA GLU A 370 19.30 22.19 -22.46
C GLU A 370 20.09 23.31 -21.76
N ASN A 371 20.99 23.96 -22.49
CA ASN A 371 21.93 24.96 -21.98
C ASN A 371 21.48 26.41 -22.17
N GLU A 372 20.39 26.63 -22.89
CA GLU A 372 19.85 27.97 -23.14
C GLU A 372 19.23 28.58 -21.87
N ASP A 373 19.34 29.90 -21.73
CA ASP A 373 18.72 30.63 -20.64
C ASP A 373 17.19 30.63 -20.77
N GLU A 374 16.48 30.69 -19.64
CA GLU A 374 15.01 30.59 -19.64
C GLU A 374 14.34 31.74 -20.42
N GLU A 375 14.89 32.95 -20.42
CA GLU A 375 14.28 34.07 -21.14
C GLU A 375 14.37 33.91 -22.65
N SER A 376 15.54 33.54 -23.17
CA SER A 376 15.74 33.28 -24.61
C SER A 376 14.88 32.11 -25.07
N LEU A 377 14.81 31.07 -24.24
CA LEU A 377 13.97 29.92 -24.50
C LEU A 377 12.47 30.29 -24.58
N LEU A 378 11.98 31.13 -23.66
CA LEU A 378 10.58 31.61 -23.69
C LEU A 378 10.29 32.48 -24.92
N ARG A 379 11.29 33.18 -25.47
CA ARG A 379 11.17 33.98 -26.70
C ARG A 379 11.18 33.14 -27.98
N ARG A 380 11.56 31.85 -27.93
CA ARG A 380 11.60 31.00 -29.12
C ARG A 380 10.22 30.87 -29.77
N GLN A 381 10.23 30.98 -31.10
CA GLN A 381 9.05 30.74 -31.93
C GLN A 381 8.75 29.24 -31.98
N TYR A 382 7.46 28.91 -31.89
CA TYR A 382 6.95 27.55 -31.92
C TYR A 382 5.76 27.47 -32.85
N THR A 383 5.82 26.55 -33.80
CA THR A 383 4.76 26.31 -34.78
C THR A 383 4.08 24.98 -34.48
N HIS A 384 2.76 25.01 -34.26
CA HIS A 384 1.95 23.81 -34.01
C HIS A 384 0.73 23.78 -34.92
N TYR A 385 0.20 22.59 -35.11
CA TYR A 385 -0.98 22.37 -35.94
C TYR A 385 -2.23 22.41 -35.06
N VAL A 386 -3.18 23.27 -35.42
CA VAL A 386 -4.47 23.42 -34.72
C VAL A 386 -5.52 22.67 -35.51
N LYS A 387 -6.07 21.61 -34.91
CA LYS A 387 -7.03 20.70 -35.58
C LYS A 387 -8.34 21.39 -35.92
N GLU A 388 -8.80 22.29 -35.05
CA GLU A 388 -10.09 22.98 -35.17
C GLU A 388 -10.13 23.92 -36.38
N THR A 389 -9.01 24.59 -36.67
CA THR A 389 -8.88 25.51 -37.80
C THR A 389 -8.21 24.87 -39.01
N ASN A 390 -7.72 23.62 -38.88
CA ASN A 390 -6.94 22.91 -39.91
C ASN A 390 -5.71 23.72 -40.41
N GLU A 391 -5.07 24.47 -39.51
CA GLU A 391 -4.00 25.41 -39.86
C GLU A 391 -2.82 25.31 -38.89
N TYR A 392 -1.62 25.65 -39.39
CA TYR A 392 -0.47 25.85 -38.53
C TYR A 392 -0.50 27.26 -37.92
N LYS A 393 -0.35 27.33 -36.61
CA LYS A 393 -0.22 28.60 -35.87
C LYS A 393 1.16 28.71 -35.28
N GLN A 394 1.70 29.92 -35.33
CA GLN A 394 2.94 30.29 -34.67
C GLN A 394 2.62 31.05 -33.38
N THR A 395 3.38 30.77 -32.35
CA THR A 395 3.31 31.39 -31.02
C THR A 395 4.71 31.33 -30.41
N THR A 396 4.88 31.83 -29.19
CA THR A 396 6.12 31.64 -28.43
C THR A 396 5.94 30.64 -27.30
N ILE A 397 7.04 30.04 -26.82
CA ILE A 397 6.99 29.18 -25.62
C ILE A 397 6.46 29.99 -24.41
N GLY A 398 6.82 31.27 -24.32
CA GLY A 398 6.33 32.20 -23.28
C GLY A 398 4.82 32.43 -23.34
N GLU A 399 4.24 32.60 -24.53
CA GLU A 399 2.79 32.69 -24.69
C GLU A 399 2.08 31.41 -24.26
N ILE A 400 2.61 30.24 -24.62
CA ILE A 400 2.07 28.94 -24.18
C ILE A 400 2.09 28.84 -22.65
N LEU A 401 3.19 29.24 -22.01
CA LEU A 401 3.30 29.27 -20.56
C LEU A 401 2.26 30.20 -19.93
N ASN A 402 2.12 31.43 -20.42
CA ASN A 402 1.18 32.41 -19.88
C ASN A 402 -0.29 31.99 -20.06
N ASN A 403 -0.60 31.38 -21.20
CA ASN A 403 -1.93 30.83 -21.47
C ASN A 403 -2.25 29.67 -20.53
N GLY A 404 -1.31 28.74 -20.35
CA GLY A 404 -1.48 27.63 -19.42
C GLY A 404 -1.59 28.08 -17.96
N ILE A 405 -0.82 29.10 -17.53
CA ILE A 405 -0.97 29.73 -16.21
C ILE A 405 -2.37 30.29 -16.03
N SER A 406 -2.90 30.98 -17.04
CA SER A 406 -4.23 31.58 -17.01
C SER A 406 -5.33 30.52 -16.97
N GLN A 407 -5.16 29.42 -17.71
CA GLN A 407 -6.05 28.27 -17.71
C GLN A 407 -6.05 27.56 -16.34
N LEU A 408 -4.88 27.23 -15.80
CA LEU A 408 -4.74 26.57 -14.51
C LEU A 408 -5.34 27.40 -13.37
N LYS A 409 -5.17 28.72 -13.38
CA LYS A 409 -5.85 29.64 -12.43
C LYS A 409 -7.37 29.51 -12.49
N LYS A 410 -7.96 29.45 -13.70
CA LYS A 410 -9.40 29.26 -13.87
C LYS A 410 -9.84 27.91 -13.31
N TYR A 411 -9.12 26.84 -13.59
CA TYR A 411 -9.42 25.50 -13.07
C TYR A 411 -9.36 25.44 -11.55
N MET A 412 -8.30 25.99 -10.94
CA MET A 412 -8.18 26.03 -9.49
C MET A 412 -9.33 26.82 -8.84
N ASN A 413 -9.71 27.97 -9.42
CA ASN A 413 -10.85 28.75 -8.94
C ASN A 413 -12.16 27.95 -9.03
N THR A 414 -12.37 27.17 -10.10
CA THR A 414 -13.55 26.30 -10.25
C THR A 414 -13.53 25.17 -9.24
N ILE A 415 -12.39 24.51 -9.02
CA ILE A 415 -12.24 23.44 -8.02
C ILE A 415 -12.55 23.96 -6.62
N ALA A 416 -12.08 25.17 -6.28
CA ALA A 416 -12.32 25.80 -4.99
C ALA A 416 -13.81 26.05 -4.67
N LYS A 417 -14.71 25.99 -5.66
CA LYS A 417 -16.18 26.07 -5.47
C LYS A 417 -16.79 24.75 -4.96
N GLY A 418 -16.03 23.67 -4.93
CA GLY A 418 -16.50 22.37 -4.45
C GLY A 418 -17.23 21.56 -5.53
N LYS A 419 -18.23 20.77 -5.13
CA LYS A 419 -18.99 19.90 -6.04
C LYS A 419 -19.89 20.71 -6.97
N ALA A 420 -19.89 20.39 -8.25
CA ALA A 420 -20.82 20.97 -9.21
C ALA A 420 -22.26 20.49 -8.95
N ASN A 421 -23.09 21.35 -8.37
CA ASN A 421 -24.52 21.14 -8.18
C ASN A 421 -25.27 22.15 -9.05
N ASN A 422 -25.54 21.80 -10.32
CA ASN A 422 -26.15 22.68 -11.34
C ASN A 422 -25.41 24.02 -11.56
N SER A 423 -24.16 24.12 -11.11
CA SER A 423 -23.30 25.30 -11.10
C SER A 423 -21.85 24.92 -11.41
N GLU A 424 -20.98 25.91 -11.56
CA GLU A 424 -19.54 25.70 -11.76
C GLU A 424 -18.91 24.98 -10.55
N GLY A 425 -18.06 24.00 -10.83
CA GLY A 425 -17.43 23.19 -9.79
C GLY A 425 -16.85 21.90 -10.34
N LEU A 426 -16.43 21.02 -9.43
CA LEU A 426 -15.90 19.71 -9.75
C LEU A 426 -17.04 18.76 -10.15
N CYS A 427 -16.89 18.11 -11.31
CA CYS A 427 -17.89 17.24 -11.94
C CYS A 427 -17.27 15.89 -12.36
N ASP A 428 -16.46 15.32 -11.49
CA ASP A 428 -15.81 14.03 -11.72
C ASP A 428 -16.33 12.99 -10.73
N GLU A 429 -16.92 11.91 -11.25
CA GLU A 429 -17.49 10.83 -10.42
C GLU A 429 -16.43 10.06 -9.64
N ARG A 430 -15.17 10.09 -10.08
CA ARG A 430 -14.05 9.44 -9.39
C ARG A 430 -13.63 10.19 -8.12
N VAL A 431 -14.18 11.38 -7.87
CA VAL A 431 -13.80 12.22 -6.73
C VAL A 431 -15.02 12.59 -5.89
N LYS A 432 -15.01 12.12 -4.65
CA LYS A 432 -15.96 12.54 -3.62
C LYS A 432 -15.52 13.88 -3.03
N VAL A 433 -16.42 14.85 -3.06
CA VAL A 433 -16.23 16.14 -2.41
C VAL A 433 -16.99 16.15 -1.08
N THR A 434 -16.33 16.54 -0.01
CA THR A 434 -16.91 16.69 1.33
C THR A 434 -16.53 18.05 1.92
N ASN A 435 -17.37 18.63 2.77
CA ASN A 435 -17.01 19.84 3.50
C ASN A 435 -15.90 19.50 4.51
N SER A 436 -14.92 20.38 4.64
CA SER A 436 -13.77 20.23 5.54
C SER A 436 -13.30 21.58 6.01
N ASP A 437 -12.64 21.60 7.17
CA ASP A 437 -11.84 22.75 7.58
C ASP A 437 -10.69 23.01 6.57
N SER A 438 -10.20 24.25 6.56
CA SER A 438 -9.21 24.83 5.64
C SER A 438 -8.15 23.84 5.12
N ASN A 439 -8.21 23.54 3.83
CA ASN A 439 -7.23 22.77 3.08
C ASN A 439 -6.52 23.67 2.05
N LYS A 440 -5.44 23.19 1.45
CA LYS A 440 -4.69 23.94 0.43
C LYS A 440 -4.82 23.34 -0.96
N LEU A 441 -4.97 24.19 -1.97
CA LEU A 441 -4.87 23.85 -3.38
C LEU A 441 -3.66 24.54 -3.99
N ILE A 442 -2.78 23.76 -4.61
CA ILE A 442 -1.51 24.22 -5.20
C ILE A 442 -1.57 23.93 -6.70
N GLY A 443 -1.15 24.88 -7.53
CA GLY A 443 -1.08 24.69 -8.98
C GLY A 443 0.35 24.67 -9.46
N PHE A 444 0.70 23.72 -10.32
CA PHE A 444 1.93 23.75 -11.10
C PHE A 444 1.62 23.65 -12.59
N ILE A 445 2.22 24.54 -13.37
CA ILE A 445 2.36 24.35 -14.81
C ILE A 445 3.74 23.78 -15.10
N ILE A 446 3.79 22.74 -15.94
CA ILE A 446 5.02 22.03 -16.32
C ILE A 446 5.09 21.98 -17.84
N ILE A 447 6.14 22.58 -18.39
CA ILE A 447 6.42 22.57 -19.82
C ILE A 447 7.66 21.73 -20.06
N ALA A 448 7.50 20.59 -20.74
CA ALA A 448 8.61 19.82 -21.26
C ALA A 448 8.91 20.26 -22.70
N ILE A 449 10.17 20.56 -22.98
CA ILE A 449 10.66 21.00 -24.29
C ILE A 449 11.69 19.97 -24.72
N GLY A 450 11.33 19.17 -25.73
CA GLY A 450 12.08 17.95 -26.02
C GLY A 450 12.17 17.04 -24.79
N PHE A 451 13.31 16.38 -24.59
CA PHE A 451 13.53 15.50 -23.43
C PHE A 451 14.45 16.11 -22.37
N HIS A 452 15.21 17.15 -22.70
CA HIS A 452 16.24 17.67 -21.80
C HIS A 452 15.80 18.86 -20.96
N ARG A 453 14.84 19.66 -21.43
CA ARG A 453 14.49 20.93 -20.78
C ARG A 453 13.07 20.91 -20.22
N ILE A 454 12.96 21.27 -18.94
CA ILE A 454 11.69 21.38 -18.22
C ILE A 454 11.62 22.75 -17.56
N ILE A 455 10.62 23.53 -17.95
CA ILE A 455 10.22 24.79 -17.32
C ILE A 455 9.02 24.52 -16.43
N TRP A 456 8.95 25.16 -15.27
CA TRP A 456 7.77 25.09 -14.42
C TRP A 456 7.52 26.44 -13.73
N LYS A 457 6.27 26.68 -13.35
CA LYS A 457 5.88 27.79 -12.46
C LYS A 457 4.84 27.29 -11.47
N SER A 458 4.93 27.75 -10.22
CA SER A 458 3.85 27.57 -9.25
C SER A 458 2.82 28.70 -9.38
N ILE A 459 1.56 28.36 -9.17
CA ILE A 459 0.47 29.31 -8.96
C ILE A 459 0.29 29.50 -7.46
N ASN A 460 -0.08 30.71 -7.03
CA ASN A 460 -0.35 31.02 -5.62
C ASN A 460 -1.26 29.97 -4.98
N GLU A 461 -0.89 29.54 -3.77
CA GLU A 461 -1.70 28.62 -2.96
C GLU A 461 -3.09 29.22 -2.71
N MET A 462 -4.13 28.42 -2.86
CA MET A 462 -5.51 28.78 -2.52
C MET A 462 -5.97 28.00 -1.29
N GLN A 463 -6.65 28.67 -0.38
CA GLN A 463 -7.36 28.01 0.71
C GLN A 463 -8.73 27.52 0.21
N ILE A 464 -9.09 26.29 0.54
CA ILE A 464 -10.34 25.66 0.13
C ILE A 464 -11.00 24.98 1.34
N ASN A 465 -12.33 24.99 1.39
CA ASN A 465 -13.12 24.43 2.50
C ASN A 465 -13.70 23.05 2.16
N TYR A 466 -13.04 22.36 1.24
CA TYR A 466 -13.47 21.07 0.73
C TYR A 466 -12.34 20.06 0.84
N ARG A 467 -12.75 18.82 1.09
CA ARG A 467 -11.91 17.64 1.02
C ARG A 467 -12.32 16.84 -0.21
N TYR A 468 -11.30 16.44 -0.98
CA TYR A 468 -11.44 15.61 -2.16
C TYR A 468 -10.86 14.23 -1.86
N ASP A 469 -11.65 13.19 -2.01
CA ASP A 469 -11.23 11.79 -1.84
C ASP A 469 -11.53 11.00 -3.12
N LYS A 470 -10.58 10.16 -3.54
CA LYS A 470 -10.83 9.25 -4.68
C LYS A 470 -11.87 8.21 -4.28
N ILE A 471 -12.88 8.03 -5.11
CA ILE A 471 -13.84 6.93 -4.98
C ILE A 471 -13.15 5.67 -5.53
N LYS A 472 -13.16 4.61 -4.72
CA LYS A 472 -12.56 3.31 -5.06
C LYS A 472 -13.45 2.51 -5.98
#